data_AF-A0A1Q5U4T2-F1
#
_entry.id   AF-A0A1Q5U4T2-F1
#
_cell.length_a   1.000
_cell.length_b   1.000
_cell.length_c   1.000
_cell.angle_alpha   90.00
_cell.angle_beta   90.00
_cell.angle_gamma   90.00
#
_symmetry.space_group_name_H-M   'P 1'
#
loop_
_entity.id
_entity.type
_entity.pdbx_description
1 polymer ?
#
loop_
_entity_poly.entity_id
_entity_poly.type
_entity_poly.pdbx_seq_one_letter_code
_entity_poly.pdbx_strand_id
1 'polypeptide(L)'
;MVISYDEDGDPETGYTVADVYPHIQAMGDNITPYWVSLLKGYTFATGPYVKLCDKEKRQGITSRADSYPNTEAGSPKRFTYASFNRHMLLCPRSFTNEAGKGPHSQPTVAGLVTSTSYPSKGDARSMDRFGTLSCTLYHELFHIVDSAGTDADNGLYDAIKIMLAGKNKDDNLVNAPEPYVLLALAAYMYENPPSGATAMWYWPIGGWQQLQS
;
A
#
# COMPACT_ATOMS: atom_id res chain seq x y z
N MET A 1 -10.97 6.19 26.55
CA MET A 1 -10.61 5.08 27.47
C MET A 1 -11.00 5.51 28.87
N VAL A 2 -11.88 4.77 29.55
CA VAL A 2 -12.57 5.27 30.75
C VAL A 2 -11.70 5.10 32.00
N ILE A 3 -11.66 6.15 32.85
CA ILE A 3 -10.93 6.19 34.13
C ILE A 3 -11.90 6.00 35.29
N SER A 4 -13.03 6.70 35.26
CA SER A 4 -14.11 6.61 36.25
C SER A 4 -15.47 6.55 35.57
N TYR A 5 -16.42 5.94 36.28
CA TYR A 5 -17.83 5.99 35.98
C TYR A 5 -18.52 6.78 37.10
N ASP A 6 -19.59 7.50 36.78
CA ASP A 6 -20.45 8.13 37.77
C ASP A 6 -21.33 7.11 38.51
N GLU A 7 -22.20 7.60 39.39
CA GLU A 7 -23.11 6.77 40.19
C GLU A 7 -24.12 5.97 39.34
N ASP A 8 -24.39 6.43 38.11
CA ASP A 8 -25.29 5.80 37.15
C ASP A 8 -24.58 4.79 36.23
N GLY A 9 -23.25 4.69 36.34
CA GLY A 9 -22.42 3.79 35.53
C GLY A 9 -22.06 4.38 34.16
N ASP A 10 -22.25 5.70 33.96
CA ASP A 10 -21.85 6.42 32.77
C ASP A 10 -20.39 6.89 32.88
N PRO A 11 -19.60 6.88 31.79
CA PRO A 11 -18.21 7.33 31.82
C PRO A 11 -18.09 8.82 32.20
N GLU A 12 -17.51 9.11 33.36
CA GLU A 12 -17.38 10.49 33.87
C GLU A 12 -16.03 11.11 33.46
N THR A 13 -14.95 10.33 33.51
CA THR A 13 -13.61 10.78 33.12
C THR A 13 -12.91 9.73 32.26
N GLY A 14 -12.05 10.18 31.35
CA GLY A 14 -11.35 9.29 30.44
C GLY A 14 -10.10 9.88 29.81
N TYR A 15 -9.20 9.00 29.39
CA TYR A 15 -8.08 9.33 28.52
C TYR A 15 -8.53 9.41 27.07
N THR A 16 -8.05 10.44 26.38
CA THR A 16 -8.06 10.54 24.92
C THR A 16 -7.07 9.56 24.31
N VAL A 17 -7.13 9.34 22.99
CA VAL A 17 -6.13 8.53 22.29
C VAL A 17 -4.73 9.16 22.40
N ALA A 18 -4.63 10.50 22.36
CA ALA A 18 -3.36 11.20 22.50
C ALA A 18 -2.73 11.03 23.90
N ASP A 19 -3.56 10.90 24.95
CA ASP A 19 -3.06 10.67 26.32
C ASP A 19 -2.42 9.27 26.49
N VAL A 20 -2.86 8.29 25.69
CA VAL A 20 -2.35 6.90 25.77
C VAL A 20 -1.25 6.64 24.74
N TYR A 21 -1.28 7.34 23.60
CA TYR A 21 -0.27 7.27 22.54
C TYR A 21 0.45 8.62 22.43
N PRO A 22 1.34 8.97 23.37
CA PRO A 22 1.97 10.29 23.43
C PRO A 22 2.85 10.60 22.21
N HIS A 23 3.32 9.57 21.51
CA HIS A 23 4.12 9.71 20.28
C HIS A 23 3.29 9.87 19.00
N ILE A 24 1.95 9.90 19.08
CA ILE A 24 1.10 10.06 17.89
C ILE A 24 1.40 11.34 17.11
N GLN A 25 1.80 12.43 17.79
CA GLN A 25 2.19 13.68 17.15
C GLN A 25 3.51 13.56 16.38
N ALA A 26 4.42 12.70 16.84
CA ALA A 26 5.69 12.44 16.15
C ALA A 26 5.50 11.58 14.88
N MET A 27 4.35 10.93 14.71
CA MET A 27 4.01 10.15 13.51
C MET A 27 3.65 11.04 12.30
N GLY A 28 3.45 12.35 12.50
CA GLY A 28 3.21 13.35 11.44
C GLY A 28 1.88 14.09 11.55
N ASP A 29 1.67 15.05 10.65
CA ASP A 29 0.43 15.83 10.58
C ASP A 29 -0.73 14.99 10.02
N ASN A 30 -1.96 15.22 10.52
CA ASN A 30 -3.20 14.56 10.09
C ASN A 30 -3.26 13.03 10.31
N ILE A 31 -2.62 12.54 11.36
CA ILE A 31 -2.77 11.14 11.79
C ILE A 31 -4.10 10.95 12.49
N THR A 32 -4.90 10.04 11.94
CA THR A 32 -6.20 9.68 12.49
C THR A 32 -6.12 8.30 13.16
N PRO A 33 -6.59 8.17 14.42
CA PRO A 33 -6.74 6.88 15.07
C PRO A 33 -8.04 6.20 14.65
N TYR A 34 -7.96 4.93 14.27
CA TYR A 34 -9.13 4.11 13.92
C TYR A 34 -9.16 2.87 14.81
N TRP A 35 -10.28 2.66 15.51
CA TRP A 35 -10.47 1.45 16.30
C TRP A 35 -10.69 0.23 15.40
N VAL A 36 -9.88 -0.80 15.60
CA VAL A 36 -9.99 -2.08 14.90
C VAL A 36 -10.41 -3.14 15.91
N SER A 37 -11.70 -3.50 15.89
CA SER A 37 -12.28 -4.43 16.87
C SER A 37 -11.59 -5.79 16.91
N LEU A 38 -11.10 -6.30 15.76
CA LEU A 38 -10.37 -7.57 15.68
C LEU A 38 -9.03 -7.54 16.41
N LEU A 39 -8.36 -6.39 16.40
CA LEU A 39 -7.08 -6.19 17.10
C LEU A 39 -7.29 -5.74 18.56
N LYS A 40 -8.53 -5.40 18.93
CA LYS A 40 -8.87 -4.73 20.19
C LYS A 40 -7.96 -3.52 20.45
N GLY A 41 -7.67 -2.76 19.40
CA GLY A 41 -6.68 -1.69 19.44
C GLY A 41 -6.90 -0.65 18.34
N TYR A 42 -6.05 0.39 18.34
CA TYR A 42 -6.08 1.44 17.34
C TYR A 42 -5.05 1.18 16.24
N THR A 43 -5.44 1.45 14.99
CA THR A 43 -4.51 1.63 13.87
C THR A 43 -4.44 3.11 13.53
N PHE A 44 -3.26 3.57 13.09
CA PHE A 44 -2.98 4.97 12.82
C PHE A 44 -2.63 5.14 11.36
N ALA A 45 -3.30 6.05 10.67
CA ALA A 45 -3.06 6.31 9.26
C ALA A 45 -3.38 7.76 8.89
N THR A 46 -2.80 8.22 7.77
CA THR A 46 -3.15 9.54 7.23
C THR A 46 -4.52 9.48 6.54
N GLY A 47 -5.48 10.28 7.01
CA GLY A 47 -6.83 10.30 6.44
C GLY A 47 -7.89 11.00 7.30
N PRO A 48 -9.11 11.16 6.79
CA PRO A 48 -10.20 11.78 7.53
C PRO A 48 -10.71 10.90 8.68
N TYR A 49 -11.27 11.51 9.73
CA TYR A 49 -11.82 10.85 10.94
C TYR A 49 -13.02 9.91 10.70
N VAL A 50 -13.45 9.68 9.45
CA VAL A 50 -14.70 8.97 9.15
C VAL A 50 -14.48 7.46 9.03
N LYS A 51 -13.72 6.99 8.03
CA LYS A 51 -13.45 5.57 7.79
C LYS A 51 -12.07 5.35 7.15
N LEU A 52 -11.39 4.28 7.56
CA LEU A 52 -10.06 3.92 7.07
C LEU A 52 -10.06 3.54 5.57
N CYS A 53 -11.09 2.81 5.13
CA CYS A 53 -11.30 2.37 3.74
C CYS A 53 -12.38 3.19 3.00
N ASP A 54 -12.50 4.49 3.29
CA ASP A 54 -13.61 5.31 2.74
C ASP A 54 -13.39 5.75 1.29
N LYS A 55 -12.14 5.76 0.82
CA LYS A 55 -11.83 6.14 -0.55
C LYS A 55 -12.28 5.03 -1.47
N GLU A 56 -13.14 5.39 -2.43
CA GLU A 56 -13.77 4.43 -3.33
C GLU A 56 -12.74 3.47 -3.95
N LYS A 57 -11.57 3.96 -4.39
CA LYS A 57 -10.54 3.14 -5.06
C LYS A 57 -9.48 2.52 -4.15
N ARG A 58 -9.56 2.70 -2.83
CA ARG A 58 -8.53 2.20 -1.91
C ARG A 58 -8.64 0.69 -1.75
N GLN A 59 -7.53 0.00 -1.99
CA GLN A 59 -7.45 -1.45 -1.89
C GLN A 59 -6.70 -1.89 -0.63
N GLY A 60 -5.67 -1.18 -0.21
CA GLY A 60 -4.98 -1.40 1.06
C GLY A 60 -4.70 -0.10 1.77
N ILE A 61 -4.17 -0.23 2.99
CA ILE A 61 -3.51 0.83 3.70
C ILE A 61 -2.45 0.23 4.61
N THR A 62 -1.31 0.89 4.69
CA THR A 62 -0.26 0.57 5.65
C THR A 62 -0.32 1.53 6.81
N SER A 63 -0.35 1.00 8.04
CA SER A 63 -0.38 1.82 9.24
C SER A 63 0.94 2.58 9.41
N ARG A 64 0.88 3.80 9.94
CA ARG A 64 2.07 4.48 10.45
C ARG A 64 2.66 3.71 11.62
N ALA A 65 3.99 3.71 11.70
CA ALA A 65 4.72 3.05 12.79
C ALA A 65 4.80 3.98 13.99
N ASP A 66 4.75 3.40 15.19
CA ASP A 66 5.38 4.04 16.33
C ASP A 66 6.91 3.96 16.16
N SER A 67 7.60 5.09 16.33
CA SER A 67 9.07 5.13 16.31
C SER A 67 9.68 4.44 17.53
N TYR A 68 8.88 4.09 18.54
CA TYR A 68 9.31 3.47 19.79
C TYR A 68 8.47 2.21 20.14
N PRO A 69 8.49 1.14 19.30
CA PRO A 69 7.56 0.02 19.37
C PRO A 69 7.79 -0.95 20.57
N ASN A 70 8.69 -0.63 21.47
CA ASN A 70 9.22 -1.51 22.52
C ASN A 70 9.25 -0.86 23.92
N THR A 71 8.80 0.37 24.04
CA THR A 71 8.47 0.98 25.32
C THR A 71 6.96 0.88 25.51
N GLU A 72 6.47 0.39 26.65
CA GLU A 72 5.17 0.84 27.16
C GLU A 72 5.30 2.36 27.23
N ALA A 73 4.89 3.08 26.19
CA ALA A 73 5.30 4.48 26.06
C ALA A 73 4.48 5.29 27.08
N GLY A 74 5.06 5.45 28.27
CA GLY A 74 4.60 6.31 29.35
C GLY A 74 3.09 6.32 29.58
N SER A 75 2.41 5.16 29.51
CA SER A 75 0.96 5.13 29.62
C SER A 75 0.53 5.69 30.98
N PRO A 76 -0.62 6.37 31.07
CA PRO A 76 -1.19 6.70 32.36
C PRO A 76 -1.31 5.45 33.24
N LYS A 77 -1.10 5.59 34.56
CA LYS A 77 -1.18 4.46 35.52
C LYS A 77 -2.42 3.61 35.21
N ARG A 78 -2.22 2.30 34.97
CA ARG A 78 -3.24 1.24 34.68
C ARG A 78 -3.48 0.89 33.20
N PHE A 79 -2.79 1.50 32.25
CA PHE A 79 -2.88 1.10 30.85
C PHE A 79 -1.61 0.37 30.40
N THR A 80 -1.78 -0.83 29.85
CA THR A 80 -0.77 -1.51 29.03
C THR A 80 -1.31 -1.47 27.61
N TYR A 81 -0.51 -0.95 26.68
CA TYR A 81 -0.84 -0.96 25.27
C TYR A 81 0.29 -1.62 24.49
N ALA A 82 -0.08 -2.30 23.40
CA ALA A 82 0.87 -2.75 22.43
C ALA A 82 1.06 -1.62 21.40
N SER A 83 2.28 -1.10 21.28
CA SER A 83 2.67 -0.39 20.08
C SER A 83 2.85 -1.42 18.97
N PHE A 84 1.99 -1.38 17.96
CA PHE A 84 2.11 -2.27 16.82
C PHE A 84 3.17 -1.74 15.86
N ASN A 85 4.03 -2.64 15.36
CA ASN A 85 4.81 -2.37 14.16
C ASN A 85 3.88 -2.06 12.98
N ARG A 86 4.45 -1.52 11.90
CA ARG A 86 3.75 -1.33 10.62
C ARG A 86 3.02 -2.60 10.22
N HIS A 87 1.74 -2.47 9.94
CA HIS A 87 0.92 -3.55 9.42
C HIS A 87 0.07 -3.03 8.28
N MET A 88 -0.29 -3.94 7.39
CA MET A 88 -1.18 -3.66 6.28
C MET A 88 -2.60 -4.08 6.64
N LEU A 89 -3.56 -3.23 6.32
CA LEU A 89 -4.99 -3.53 6.36
C LEU A 89 -5.52 -3.54 4.93
N LEU A 90 -5.98 -4.71 4.49
CA LEU A 90 -6.59 -4.87 3.16
C LEU A 90 -8.06 -4.43 3.22
N CYS A 91 -8.42 -3.44 2.41
CA CYS A 91 -9.80 -3.02 2.20
C CYS A 91 -10.57 -4.05 1.37
N PRO A 92 -11.91 -4.12 1.45
CA PRO A 92 -12.71 -5.09 0.71
C PRO A 92 -12.43 -5.14 -0.80
N ARG A 93 -12.10 -3.98 -1.42
CA ARG A 93 -11.75 -3.92 -2.85
C ARG A 93 -10.48 -4.67 -3.23
N SER A 94 -9.58 -4.99 -2.28
CA SER A 94 -8.47 -5.92 -2.54
C SER A 94 -8.93 -7.32 -2.93
N PHE A 95 -10.17 -7.68 -2.59
CA PHE A 95 -10.73 -9.02 -2.83
C PHE A 95 -11.86 -9.02 -3.87
N THR A 96 -12.38 -7.84 -4.23
CA THR A 96 -13.56 -7.73 -5.12
C THR A 96 -13.25 -6.96 -6.41
N ASN A 97 -11.99 -6.72 -6.75
CA ASN A 97 -11.66 -5.97 -7.97
C ASN A 97 -12.14 -6.75 -9.20
N GLU A 98 -12.88 -6.08 -10.09
CA GLU A 98 -13.45 -6.74 -11.27
C GLU A 98 -12.35 -7.02 -12.28
N ALA A 99 -12.18 -8.31 -12.60
CA ALA A 99 -11.16 -8.78 -13.51
C ALA A 99 -11.15 -7.98 -14.84
N GLY A 100 -9.99 -7.45 -15.21
CA GLY A 100 -9.78 -6.70 -16.47
C GLY A 100 -10.36 -5.28 -16.54
N LYS A 101 -10.97 -4.74 -15.47
CA LYS A 101 -11.63 -3.42 -15.52
C LYS A 101 -10.80 -2.24 -14.99
N GLY A 102 -9.54 -2.42 -14.62
CA GLY A 102 -8.70 -1.32 -14.11
C GLY A 102 -7.22 -1.64 -13.97
N PRO A 103 -6.45 -0.76 -13.31
CA PRO A 103 -5.15 -1.12 -12.75
C PRO A 103 -5.30 -2.24 -11.73
N HIS A 104 -4.28 -3.11 -11.64
CA HIS A 104 -4.23 -4.19 -10.63
C HIS A 104 -5.47 -5.11 -10.65
N SER A 105 -6.07 -5.30 -11.83
CA SER A 105 -7.31 -6.06 -11.98
C SER A 105 -7.11 -7.39 -12.70
N GLN A 106 -5.87 -7.85 -12.91
CA GLN A 106 -5.65 -9.17 -13.50
C GLN A 106 -5.85 -10.28 -12.44
N PRO A 107 -6.56 -11.37 -12.75
CA PRO A 107 -6.86 -12.41 -11.76
C PRO A 107 -5.61 -13.09 -11.19
N THR A 108 -4.65 -13.42 -12.06
CA THR A 108 -3.45 -14.18 -11.68
C THR A 108 -2.25 -13.75 -12.51
N VAL A 109 -1.06 -13.90 -11.92
CA VAL A 109 0.21 -13.62 -12.59
C VAL A 109 0.44 -14.63 -13.73
N ALA A 110 0.06 -15.89 -13.54
CA ALA A 110 0.11 -16.93 -14.57
C ALA A 110 -0.79 -16.61 -15.79
N GLY A 111 -1.92 -15.92 -15.59
CA GLY A 111 -2.82 -15.52 -16.66
C GLY A 111 -2.23 -14.48 -17.62
N LEU A 112 -1.21 -13.73 -17.18
CA LEU A 112 -0.54 -12.69 -17.98
C LEU A 112 0.28 -13.25 -19.13
N VAL A 113 0.79 -14.48 -18.95
CA VAL A 113 1.73 -15.14 -19.86
C VAL A 113 1.05 -16.20 -20.72
N THR A 114 -0.27 -16.07 -20.88
CA THR A 114 -1.04 -16.87 -21.85
C THR A 114 -1.01 -16.20 -23.22
N SER A 115 -1.16 -16.97 -24.29
CA SER A 115 -1.21 -16.44 -25.66
C SER A 115 -2.31 -15.39 -25.88
N THR A 116 -3.37 -15.40 -25.07
CA THR A 116 -4.49 -14.46 -25.15
C THR A 116 -4.20 -13.13 -24.46
N SER A 117 -3.36 -13.14 -23.42
CA SER A 117 -3.09 -11.96 -22.59
C SER A 117 -1.76 -11.30 -22.92
N TYR A 118 -0.74 -12.11 -23.25
CA TYR A 118 0.64 -11.65 -23.44
C TYR A 118 0.73 -10.57 -24.52
N PRO A 119 1.49 -9.48 -24.29
CA PRO A 119 1.59 -8.39 -25.23
C PRO A 119 2.33 -8.81 -26.49
N SER A 120 2.02 -8.12 -27.58
CA SER A 120 2.72 -8.24 -28.85
C SER A 120 3.43 -6.92 -29.19
N LYS A 121 4.31 -6.95 -30.20
CA LYS A 121 5.01 -5.75 -30.65
C LYS A 121 4.01 -4.66 -31.05
N GLY A 122 4.18 -3.47 -30.49
CA GLY A 122 3.31 -2.32 -30.76
C GLY A 122 2.02 -2.32 -29.93
N ASP A 123 1.85 -3.25 -28.98
CA ASP A 123 0.78 -3.17 -28.00
C ASP A 123 0.95 -1.90 -27.14
N ALA A 124 -0.12 -1.09 -27.13
CA ALA A 124 -0.18 0.20 -26.44
C ALA A 124 -0.75 0.11 -25.01
N ARG A 125 -1.16 -1.09 -24.54
CA ARG A 125 -1.65 -1.27 -23.17
C ARG A 125 -0.54 -0.93 -22.16
N SER A 126 -0.83 -0.03 -21.22
CA SER A 126 0.07 0.29 -20.09
C SER A 126 0.40 -0.97 -19.27
N MET A 127 1.60 -1.03 -18.71
CA MET A 127 2.01 -2.08 -17.76
C MET A 127 1.02 -2.23 -16.60
N ASP A 128 0.40 -1.14 -16.13
CA ASP A 128 -0.55 -1.17 -15.00
C ASP A 128 -1.78 -2.06 -15.29
N ARG A 129 -2.12 -2.25 -16.58
CA ARG A 129 -3.20 -3.13 -17.04
C ARG A 129 -2.87 -4.61 -16.87
N PHE A 130 -1.60 -4.94 -16.71
CA PHE A 130 -1.13 -6.29 -16.43
C PHE A 130 -1.00 -6.55 -14.93
N GLY A 131 -1.10 -5.52 -14.08
CA GLY A 131 -1.04 -5.69 -12.64
C GLY A 131 -2.15 -6.61 -12.14
N THR A 132 -1.82 -7.48 -11.21
CA THR A 132 -2.75 -8.40 -10.54
C THR A 132 -3.20 -7.84 -9.20
N LEU A 133 -4.19 -8.47 -8.56
CA LEU A 133 -4.52 -8.17 -7.16
C LEU A 133 -3.31 -8.33 -6.22
N SER A 134 -2.40 -9.27 -6.51
CA SER A 134 -1.17 -9.43 -5.73
C SER A 134 -0.19 -8.26 -5.87
N CYS A 135 -0.29 -7.45 -6.94
CA CYS A 135 0.48 -6.20 -7.05
C CYS A 135 0.10 -5.20 -5.96
N THR A 136 -1.18 -5.13 -5.59
CA THR A 136 -1.63 -4.32 -4.44
C THR A 136 -1.00 -4.81 -3.14
N LEU A 137 -0.96 -6.13 -2.93
CA LEU A 137 -0.27 -6.70 -1.76
C LEU A 137 1.22 -6.32 -1.75
N TYR A 138 1.88 -6.40 -2.90
CA TYR A 138 3.30 -6.07 -3.01
C TYR A 138 3.57 -4.57 -2.80
N HIS A 139 2.68 -3.70 -3.31
CA HIS A 139 2.68 -2.27 -3.05
C HIS A 139 2.63 -1.98 -1.55
N GLU A 140 1.67 -2.57 -0.84
CA GLU A 140 1.53 -2.33 0.60
C GLU A 140 2.66 -2.99 1.42
N LEU A 141 3.18 -4.13 0.95
CA LEU A 141 4.33 -4.77 1.58
C LEU A 141 5.57 -3.89 1.53
N PHE A 142 5.76 -3.12 0.45
CA PHE A 142 6.85 -2.16 0.35
C PHE A 142 6.79 -1.15 1.50
N HIS A 143 5.60 -0.58 1.77
CA HIS A 143 5.43 0.35 2.89
C HIS A 143 5.75 -0.27 4.24
N ILE A 144 5.60 -1.59 4.42
CA ILE A 144 6.01 -2.24 5.69
C ILE A 144 7.53 -2.23 5.86
N VAL A 145 8.29 -2.39 4.76
CA VAL A 145 9.75 -2.57 4.80
C VAL A 145 10.54 -1.32 4.40
N ASP A 146 9.87 -0.25 3.99
CA ASP A 146 10.55 1.00 3.60
C ASP A 146 11.36 1.56 4.78
N SER A 147 12.51 2.15 4.47
CA SER A 147 13.35 2.80 5.49
C SER A 147 12.82 4.19 5.87
N ALA A 148 11.95 4.76 5.03
CA ALA A 148 11.43 6.10 5.22
C ALA A 148 10.41 6.17 6.36
N GLY A 149 9.81 5.05 6.74
CA GLY A 149 8.75 5.06 7.74
C GLY A 149 7.53 5.83 7.23
N THR A 150 7.29 5.85 5.91
CA THR A 150 6.14 6.56 5.30
C THR A 150 5.03 5.63 4.84
N ASP A 151 3.80 6.14 4.69
CA ASP A 151 2.70 5.48 3.97
C ASP A 151 2.43 6.23 2.64
N ALA A 152 3.46 6.94 2.15
CA ALA A 152 3.35 7.88 1.05
C ALA A 152 3.80 7.22 -0.26
N ASP A 153 2.91 7.18 -1.25
CA ASP A 153 3.21 6.62 -2.57
C ASP A 153 4.02 7.58 -3.46
N ASN A 154 4.33 8.78 -2.96
CA ASN A 154 5.02 9.87 -3.67
C ASN A 154 4.43 10.27 -5.04
N GLY A 155 3.19 9.88 -5.32
CA GLY A 155 2.48 10.20 -6.56
C GLY A 155 3.00 9.47 -7.81
N LEU A 156 3.89 8.48 -7.63
CA LEU A 156 4.58 7.75 -8.70
C LEU A 156 3.83 6.48 -9.13
N TYR A 157 2.56 6.61 -9.49
CA TYR A 157 1.70 5.46 -9.84
C TYR A 157 1.76 5.02 -11.31
N ASP A 158 2.32 5.85 -12.18
CA ASP A 158 2.26 5.68 -13.64
C ASP A 158 3.66 5.45 -14.21
N ALA A 159 3.77 4.50 -15.14
CA ALA A 159 5.06 4.10 -15.71
C ALA A 159 5.81 5.25 -16.40
N ILE A 160 5.12 6.22 -17.02
CA ILE A 160 5.75 7.40 -17.62
C ILE A 160 6.29 8.31 -16.52
N LYS A 161 5.51 8.58 -15.47
CA LYS A 161 5.97 9.37 -14.32
C LYS A 161 7.19 8.75 -13.66
N ILE A 162 7.18 7.44 -13.45
CA ILE A 162 8.30 6.68 -12.88
C ILE A 162 9.55 6.81 -13.75
N MET A 163 9.41 6.64 -15.07
CA MET A 163 10.53 6.81 -16.01
C MET A 163 11.08 8.24 -15.99
N LEU A 164 10.21 9.26 -15.95
CA LEU A 164 10.62 10.66 -15.86
C LEU A 164 11.32 10.97 -14.54
N ALA A 165 10.81 10.46 -13.41
CA ALA A 165 11.44 10.57 -12.10
C ALA A 165 12.85 9.94 -12.10
N GLY A 166 13.01 8.75 -12.70
CA GLY A 166 14.32 8.10 -12.86
C GLY A 166 15.27 8.91 -13.74
N LYS A 167 14.80 9.47 -14.85
CA LYS A 167 15.61 10.33 -15.73
C LYS A 167 16.10 11.59 -15.00
N ASN A 168 15.25 12.15 -14.14
CA ASN A 168 15.55 13.35 -13.37
C ASN A 168 16.32 13.06 -12.08
N LYS A 169 16.60 11.79 -11.76
CA LYS A 169 17.23 11.36 -10.49
C LYS A 169 16.45 11.86 -9.28
N ASP A 170 15.13 11.73 -9.33
CA ASP A 170 14.26 12.09 -8.23
C ASP A 170 14.45 11.09 -7.08
N ASP A 171 14.90 11.57 -5.93
CA ASP A 171 15.12 10.76 -4.72
C ASP A 171 13.81 10.14 -4.18
N ASN A 172 12.64 10.65 -4.57
CA ASN A 172 11.36 10.05 -4.21
C ASN A 172 11.13 8.69 -4.88
N LEU A 173 11.86 8.40 -5.98
CA LEU A 173 11.72 7.15 -6.72
C LEU A 173 12.05 5.92 -5.88
N VAL A 174 13.12 6.00 -5.06
CA VAL A 174 13.57 4.84 -4.26
C VAL A 174 12.60 4.51 -3.12
N ASN A 175 11.79 5.50 -2.71
CA ASN A 175 10.81 5.40 -1.64
C ASN A 175 9.38 5.24 -2.17
N ALA A 176 9.19 4.94 -3.46
CA ALA A 176 7.88 4.69 -4.04
C ALA A 176 7.68 3.19 -4.33
N PRO A 177 6.50 2.62 -4.04
CA PRO A 177 6.22 1.19 -4.23
C PRO A 177 6.06 0.78 -5.70
N GLU A 178 5.30 1.54 -6.50
CA GLU A 178 4.98 1.19 -7.89
C GLU A 178 6.18 0.87 -8.80
N PRO A 179 7.32 1.59 -8.76
CA PRO A 179 8.50 1.22 -9.55
C PRO A 179 8.92 -0.24 -9.36
N TYR A 180 8.90 -0.75 -8.13
CA TYR A 180 9.28 -2.13 -7.81
C TYR A 180 8.20 -3.13 -8.25
N VAL A 181 6.92 -2.76 -8.09
CA VAL A 181 5.78 -3.57 -8.58
C VAL A 181 5.88 -3.76 -10.09
N LEU A 182 6.03 -2.66 -10.84
CA LEU A 182 6.09 -2.70 -12.31
C LEU A 182 7.35 -3.39 -12.82
N LEU A 183 8.48 -3.21 -12.15
CA LEU A 183 9.72 -3.94 -12.47
C LEU A 183 9.55 -5.45 -12.29
N ALA A 184 9.00 -5.89 -11.16
CA ALA A 184 8.77 -7.31 -10.88
C ALA A 184 7.82 -7.93 -11.90
N LEU A 185 6.76 -7.21 -12.27
CA LEU A 185 5.81 -7.66 -13.28
C LEU A 185 6.42 -7.75 -14.68
N ALA A 186 7.20 -6.74 -15.07
CA ALA A 186 7.91 -6.72 -16.34
C ALA A 186 8.94 -7.86 -16.42
N ALA A 187 9.69 -8.10 -15.35
CA ALA A 187 10.66 -9.20 -15.27
C ALA A 187 9.97 -10.55 -15.41
N TYR A 188 8.87 -10.78 -14.68
CA TYR A 188 8.10 -12.03 -14.79
C TYR A 188 7.62 -12.28 -16.22
N MET A 189 7.02 -11.28 -16.87
CA MET A 189 6.53 -11.40 -18.25
C MET A 189 7.68 -11.60 -19.23
N TYR A 190 8.83 -10.96 -19.01
CA TYR A 190 10.01 -11.13 -19.84
C TYR A 190 10.58 -12.55 -19.76
N GLU A 191 10.66 -13.12 -18.55
CA GLU A 191 11.23 -14.46 -18.31
C GLU A 191 10.28 -15.60 -18.73
N ASN A 192 8.98 -15.32 -18.86
CA ASN A 192 7.95 -16.34 -19.09
C ASN A 192 7.11 -16.05 -20.35
N PRO A 193 7.69 -15.89 -21.56
CA PRO A 193 6.87 -15.76 -22.76
C PRO A 193 6.09 -17.07 -23.03
N PRO A 194 4.84 -17.00 -23.51
CA PRO A 194 4.11 -18.18 -23.93
C PRO A 194 4.86 -18.93 -25.03
N SER A 195 4.64 -20.24 -25.12
CA SER A 195 5.29 -21.09 -26.13
C SER A 195 5.11 -20.52 -27.55
N GLY A 196 6.24 -20.31 -28.25
CA GLY A 196 6.27 -19.76 -29.61
C GLY A 196 6.23 -18.22 -29.71
N ALA A 197 6.12 -17.50 -28.58
CA ALA A 197 6.23 -16.05 -28.55
C ALA A 197 7.68 -15.59 -28.27
N THR A 198 8.01 -14.39 -28.74
CA THR A 198 9.26 -13.70 -28.39
C THR A 198 9.10 -12.95 -27.09
N ALA A 199 10.17 -12.89 -26.28
CA ALA A 199 10.19 -12.07 -25.07
C ALA A 199 9.96 -10.59 -25.39
N MET A 200 9.12 -9.95 -24.59
CA MET A 200 8.74 -8.55 -24.74
C MET A 200 9.29 -7.72 -23.59
N TRP A 201 9.68 -6.48 -23.88
CA TRP A 201 9.96 -5.47 -22.86
C TRP A 201 9.06 -4.27 -23.04
N TYR A 202 8.78 -3.57 -21.95
CA TYR A 202 7.89 -2.43 -21.96
C TYR A 202 8.67 -1.11 -21.89
N TRP A 203 8.44 -0.25 -22.88
CA TRP A 203 8.93 1.11 -22.90
C TRP A 203 7.75 2.06 -22.63
N PRO A 204 7.70 2.80 -21.51
CA PRO A 204 6.53 3.62 -21.16
C PRO A 204 6.08 4.62 -22.24
N ILE A 205 7.00 5.10 -23.10
CA ILE A 205 6.67 6.01 -24.21
C ILE A 205 6.23 5.24 -25.46
N GLY A 206 6.86 4.10 -25.75
CA GLY A 206 6.70 3.37 -27.00
C GLY A 206 5.85 2.11 -26.90
N GLY A 207 5.31 1.78 -25.73
CA GLY A 207 4.57 0.54 -25.48
C GLY A 207 5.47 -0.69 -25.47
N TRP A 208 4.89 -1.84 -25.79
CA TRP A 208 5.59 -3.13 -25.78
C TRP A 208 6.43 -3.34 -27.03
N GLN A 209 7.69 -3.70 -26.82
CA GLN A 209 8.72 -3.84 -27.83
C GLN A 209 9.31 -5.25 -27.77
N GLN A 210 9.62 -5.82 -28.94
CA GLN A 210 10.45 -7.01 -29.00
C GLN A 210 11.89 -6.64 -28.65
N LEU A 211 12.54 -7.43 -27.80
CA LEU A 211 14.00 -7.35 -27.71
C LEU A 211 14.59 -7.88 -29.02
N GLN A 212 15.37 -7.04 -29.70
CA GLN A 212 16.19 -7.52 -30.81
C GLN A 212 17.30 -8.38 -30.21
N SER A 213 17.32 -9.65 -30.60
CA SER A 213 18.42 -10.58 -30.36
C SER A 213 19.65 -10.19 -31.18
#